data_AF-A0A1M6KSL4-F1
#
_entry.id   AF-A0A1M6KSL4-F1
#
_cell.length_a   1.000
_cell.length_b   1.000
_cell.length_c   1.000
_cell.angle_alpha   90.00
_cell.angle_beta   90.00
_cell.angle_gamma   90.00
#
_symmetry.space_group_name_H-M   'P 1'
#
loop_
_entity.id
_entity.type
_entity.pdbx_description
1 polymer ?
#
loop_
_entity_poly.entity_id
_entity_poly.type
_entity_poly.pdbx_seq_one_letter_code
_entity_poly.pdbx_strand_id
1 'polypeptide(L)'
;MAKSVEKPTKGSEEQEPNKVPKKRRFLAGLIYSVAVLIFMATIASYVFRYELGLNQLVSSEAIPKPDPERYVMLTEDLEIRRKSLSRRYRDAGTEEARQAVLQESSQLLQAVLPDMMRCWLGTPWDFHGTCDGPGKGKIACGYFVSTTLKDAGFKVDRYKLAQQPSQNIIRTFVDKSRIQIRAGMGYYDFLTMMKELPKGIYLVGLDKHVGFIVHEGKDKSIRFIHSSGRTPYRVVDETEPEAISLKYSNYRVIGNLTAEDDTIKKWLLNQSFPVTQ
;
A
#
# COMPACT_ATOMS: atom_id res chain seq x y z
N MET A 1 -99.68 12.63 -26.26
CA MET A 1 -100.54 12.50 -25.06
C MET A 1 -99.69 12.73 -23.82
N ALA A 2 -100.20 13.51 -22.84
CA ALA A 2 -99.61 13.95 -21.55
C ALA A 2 -98.36 14.89 -21.66
N LYS A 3 -98.37 16.21 -21.40
CA LYS A 3 -98.84 17.17 -20.34
C LYS A 3 -97.94 17.34 -19.09
N SER A 4 -97.43 18.58 -18.95
CA SER A 4 -97.16 19.41 -17.73
C SER A 4 -96.12 18.93 -16.70
N VAL A 5 -95.06 19.67 -16.29
CA VAL A 5 -94.91 21.06 -15.72
C VAL A 5 -95.73 21.17 -14.41
N GLU A 6 -95.25 21.38 -13.17
CA GLU A 6 -94.17 22.21 -12.59
C GLU A 6 -93.90 21.87 -11.08
N LYS A 7 -92.66 22.19 -10.61
CA LYS A 7 -92.00 22.48 -9.28
C LYS A 7 -92.81 22.62 -7.94
N PRO A 8 -92.22 22.72 -6.70
CA PRO A 8 -90.81 23.00 -6.27
C PRO A 8 -90.20 22.29 -4.99
N THR A 9 -88.87 22.38 -4.88
CA THR A 9 -87.90 22.55 -3.73
C THR A 9 -88.08 21.99 -2.30
N LYS A 10 -87.02 21.30 -1.83
CA LYS A 10 -86.11 21.56 -0.66
C LYS A 10 -85.11 20.38 -0.62
N GLY A 11 -83.79 20.45 -0.53
CA GLY A 11 -82.84 21.43 -0.03
C GLY A 11 -82.00 20.76 1.07
N SER A 12 -80.74 20.39 0.80
CA SER A 12 -79.63 20.32 1.78
C SER A 12 -78.30 19.85 1.16
N GLU A 13 -77.35 20.77 1.17
CA GLU A 13 -75.90 20.63 1.41
C GLU A 13 -75.02 19.74 0.51
N GLU A 14 -74.33 20.48 -0.36
CA GLU A 14 -73.15 20.13 -1.14
C GLU A 14 -71.88 20.26 -0.25
N GLN A 15 -71.10 19.19 -0.09
CA GLN A 15 -69.70 19.28 0.35
C GLN A 15 -68.80 19.45 -0.88
N GLU A 16 -68.25 20.65 -1.06
CA GLU A 16 -67.27 20.98 -2.11
C GLU A 16 -65.97 20.16 -1.92
N PRO A 17 -65.37 19.62 -3.01
CA PRO A 17 -64.02 19.06 -2.94
C PRO A 17 -62.98 20.16 -2.75
N ASN A 18 -62.13 19.97 -1.74
CA ASN A 18 -61.04 20.82 -1.29
C ASN A 18 -60.13 21.28 -2.45
N LYS A 19 -60.36 22.49 -2.98
CA LYS A 19 -59.52 23.13 -4.00
C LYS A 19 -58.23 23.62 -3.34
N VAL A 20 -57.12 22.89 -3.57
CA VAL A 20 -55.78 23.33 -3.18
C VAL A 20 -55.51 24.72 -3.80
N PRO A 21 -55.16 25.75 -2.99
CA PRO A 21 -55.09 27.13 -3.45
C PRO A 21 -54.02 27.31 -4.53
N LYS A 22 -54.37 27.98 -5.64
CA LYS A 22 -53.50 28.22 -6.83
C LYS A 22 -52.10 28.75 -6.47
N LYS A 23 -51.95 29.53 -5.40
CA LYS A 23 -50.64 30.03 -4.91
C LYS A 23 -49.69 28.92 -4.47
N ARG A 24 -50.17 27.81 -3.89
CA ARG A 24 -49.34 26.66 -3.49
C ARG A 24 -48.80 25.88 -4.69
N ARG A 25 -49.58 25.76 -5.77
CA ARG A 25 -49.14 25.12 -7.03
C ARG A 25 -48.09 25.96 -7.75
N PHE A 26 -48.21 27.28 -7.73
CA PHE A 26 -47.22 28.18 -8.33
C PHE A 26 -45.89 28.16 -7.55
N LEU A 27 -45.95 28.18 -6.21
CA LEU A 27 -44.76 28.11 -5.36
C LEU A 27 -44.05 26.76 -5.47
N ALA A 28 -44.78 25.65 -5.56
CA ALA A 28 -44.21 24.33 -5.79
C ALA A 28 -43.54 24.21 -7.18
N GLY A 29 -44.13 24.81 -8.22
CA GLY A 29 -43.52 24.88 -9.55
C GLY A 29 -42.23 25.71 -9.58
N LEU A 30 -42.18 26.81 -8.82
CA LEU A 30 -40.98 27.64 -8.68
C LEU A 30 -39.87 26.93 -7.90
N ILE A 31 -40.20 26.19 -6.84
CA ILE A 31 -39.23 25.40 -6.08
C ILE A 31 -38.65 24.27 -6.95
N TYR A 32 -39.49 23.60 -7.73
CA TYR A 32 -39.06 22.53 -8.63
C TYR A 32 -38.13 23.07 -9.74
N SER A 33 -38.47 24.21 -10.36
CA SER A 33 -37.61 24.81 -11.39
C SER A 33 -36.27 25.28 -10.83
N VAL A 34 -36.22 25.84 -9.62
CA VAL A 34 -34.96 26.18 -8.93
C VAL A 34 -34.15 24.92 -8.61
N ALA A 35 -34.78 23.84 -8.14
CA ALA A 35 -34.09 22.58 -7.87
C ALA A 35 -33.48 21.95 -9.13
N VAL A 36 -34.20 21.98 -10.25
CA VAL A 36 -33.70 21.51 -11.55
C VAL A 36 -32.52 22.37 -12.03
N LEU A 37 -32.59 23.70 -11.87
CA LEU A 37 -31.49 24.59 -12.24
C LEU A 37 -30.24 24.34 -11.40
N ILE A 38 -30.38 24.11 -10.09
CA ILE A 38 -29.27 23.74 -9.20
C ILE A 38 -28.67 22.40 -9.64
N PHE A 39 -29.51 21.39 -9.91
CA PHE A 39 -29.04 20.08 -10.36
C PHE A 39 -28.30 20.17 -11.70
N MET A 40 -28.83 20.90 -12.67
CA MET A 40 -28.17 21.13 -13.95
C MET A 40 -26.85 21.90 -13.79
N ALA A 41 -26.79 22.90 -12.90
CA ALA A 41 -25.55 23.61 -12.59
C ALA A 41 -24.51 22.71 -11.91
N THR A 42 -24.93 21.76 -11.06
CA THR A 42 -24.01 20.78 -10.46
C THR A 42 -23.46 19.80 -11.48
N ILE A 43 -24.29 19.32 -12.42
CA ILE A 43 -23.85 18.45 -13.53
C ILE A 43 -22.91 19.23 -14.46
N ALA A 44 -23.28 20.44 -14.85
CA ALA A 44 -22.45 21.29 -15.70
C ALA A 44 -21.09 21.59 -15.03
N SER A 45 -21.09 21.90 -13.73
CA SER A 45 -19.85 22.08 -12.95
C SER A 45 -19.02 20.78 -12.89
N TYR A 46 -19.66 19.62 -12.72
CA TYR A 46 -18.99 18.32 -12.72
C TYR A 46 -18.36 17.98 -14.08
N VAL A 47 -19.11 18.16 -15.17
CA VAL A 47 -18.65 17.92 -16.55
C VAL A 47 -17.57 18.93 -16.94
N PHE A 48 -17.74 20.21 -16.60
CA PHE A 48 -16.75 21.25 -16.84
C PHE A 48 -15.44 20.98 -16.09
N ARG A 49 -15.51 20.51 -14.83
CA ARG A 49 -14.34 20.04 -14.07
C ARG A 49 -13.66 18.83 -14.69
N TYR A 50 -14.43 17.94 -15.32
CA TYR A 50 -13.93 16.77 -16.03
C TYR A 50 -13.22 17.16 -17.34
N GLU A 51 -13.83 18.05 -18.14
CA GLU A 51 -13.26 18.53 -19.41
C GLU A 51 -12.02 19.41 -19.22
N LEU A 52 -11.98 20.24 -18.18
CA LEU A 52 -10.79 21.04 -17.83
C LEU A 52 -9.68 20.26 -17.14
N GLY A 53 -9.85 18.95 -16.90
CA GLY A 53 -8.84 18.14 -16.20
C GLY A 53 -8.54 18.63 -14.77
N LEU A 54 -9.42 19.44 -14.17
CA LEU A 54 -9.19 20.05 -12.85
C LEU A 54 -9.14 19.02 -11.71
N ASN A 55 -9.65 17.80 -11.93
CA ASN A 55 -9.45 16.69 -11.00
C ASN A 55 -7.99 16.21 -10.94
N GLN A 56 -7.16 16.48 -11.97
CA GLN A 56 -5.70 16.27 -11.89
C GLN A 56 -4.96 17.42 -11.18
N LEU A 57 -5.59 18.59 -11.03
CA LEU A 57 -5.01 19.74 -10.33
C LEU A 57 -5.29 19.70 -8.82
N VAL A 58 -6.18 18.82 -8.37
CA VAL A 58 -6.42 18.55 -6.95
C VAL A 58 -5.48 17.41 -6.53
N SER A 59 -4.44 17.79 -5.80
CA SER A 59 -3.30 16.97 -5.36
C SER A 59 -2.14 16.91 -6.35
N SER A 60 -1.45 18.05 -6.52
CA SER A 60 0.00 18.00 -6.65
C SER A 60 0.59 17.53 -5.31
N GLU A 61 0.38 16.27 -4.94
CA GLU A 61 1.24 15.65 -3.94
C GLU A 61 2.66 15.79 -4.48
N ALA A 62 3.47 16.59 -3.79
CA ALA A 62 4.84 16.81 -4.18
C ALA A 62 5.50 15.45 -4.35
N ILE A 63 6.10 15.21 -5.53
CA ILE A 63 6.81 13.97 -5.81
C ILE A 63 7.76 13.74 -4.62
N PRO A 64 7.61 12.62 -3.88
CA PRO A 64 8.49 12.31 -2.77
C PRO A 64 9.94 12.42 -3.24
N LYS A 65 10.75 13.19 -2.51
CA LYS A 65 12.17 13.37 -2.83
C LYS A 65 13.00 12.35 -2.06
N PRO A 66 14.04 11.77 -2.68
CA PRO A 66 14.96 10.90 -1.96
C PRO A 66 15.64 11.64 -0.79
N ASP A 67 15.88 10.92 0.30
CA ASP A 67 16.49 11.44 1.53
C ASP A 67 17.78 10.66 1.87
N PRO A 68 18.91 10.96 1.19
CA PRO A 68 20.16 10.24 1.41
C PRO A 68 20.78 10.54 2.78
N GLU A 69 20.53 11.72 3.37
CA GLU A 69 21.07 12.10 4.68
C GLU A 69 20.44 11.24 5.78
N ARG A 70 19.10 11.16 5.80
CA ARG A 70 18.40 10.27 6.73
C ARG A 70 18.77 8.80 6.51
N TYR A 71 18.97 8.38 5.26
CA TYR A 71 19.37 7.01 4.96
C TYR A 71 20.70 6.64 5.62
N VAL A 72 21.71 7.51 5.52
CA VAL A 72 23.01 7.33 6.19
C VAL A 72 22.83 7.26 7.71
N MET A 73 22.06 8.20 8.29
CA MET A 73 21.79 8.20 9.73
C MET A 73 21.12 6.90 10.21
N LEU A 74 20.12 6.41 9.48
CA LEU A 74 19.42 5.15 9.83
C LEU A 74 20.34 3.93 9.70
N THR A 75 21.19 3.89 8.68
CA THR A 75 22.19 2.82 8.52
C THR A 75 23.17 2.79 9.70
N GLU A 76 23.69 3.95 10.11
CA GLU A 76 24.63 4.07 11.22
C GLU A 76 23.98 3.71 12.56
N ASP A 77 22.79 4.25 12.86
CA ASP A 77 22.02 3.93 14.07
C ASP A 77 21.71 2.44 14.16
N LEU A 78 21.23 1.84 13.06
CA LEU A 78 20.89 0.42 13.01
C LEU A 78 22.10 -0.46 13.30
N GLU A 79 23.28 -0.13 12.76
CA GLU A 79 24.50 -0.89 13.00
C GLU A 79 24.97 -0.78 14.46
N ILE A 80 24.89 0.42 15.07
CA ILE A 80 25.20 0.62 16.49
C ILE A 80 24.28 -0.24 17.36
N ARG A 81 22.97 -0.18 17.11
CA ARG A 81 21.96 -0.93 17.86
C ARG A 81 22.09 -2.43 17.67
N ARG A 82 22.36 -2.89 16.45
CA ARG A 82 22.64 -4.30 16.14
C ARG A 82 23.86 -4.81 16.92
N LYS A 83 24.96 -4.05 16.99
CA LYS A 83 26.15 -4.43 17.79
C LYS A 83 25.82 -4.53 19.28
N SER A 84 25.01 -3.60 19.81
CA SER A 84 24.55 -3.63 21.20
C SER A 84 23.72 -4.88 21.50
N LEU A 85 22.71 -5.17 20.68
CA LEU A 85 21.90 -6.39 20.79
C LEU A 85 22.73 -7.66 20.63
N SER A 86 23.72 -7.64 19.71
CA SER A 86 24.62 -8.77 19.46
C SER A 86 25.46 -9.09 20.69
N ARG A 87 25.89 -8.08 21.45
CA ARG A 87 26.58 -8.27 22.73
C ARG A 87 25.64 -8.88 23.77
N ARG A 88 24.45 -8.29 23.94
CA ARG A 88 23.41 -8.80 24.86
C ARG A 88 23.03 -10.25 24.57
N TYR A 89 22.92 -10.64 23.30
CA TYR A 89 22.63 -12.02 22.91
C TYR A 89 23.75 -13.00 23.30
N ARG A 90 25.02 -12.58 23.16
CA ARG A 90 26.18 -13.41 23.55
C ARG A 90 26.30 -13.54 25.07
N ASP A 91 26.01 -12.46 25.79
CA ASP A 91 26.10 -12.40 27.26
C ASP A 91 24.88 -13.07 27.95
N ALA A 92 23.81 -13.33 27.21
CA ALA A 92 22.61 -14.00 27.72
C ALA A 92 22.92 -15.44 28.16
N GLY A 93 22.72 -15.70 29.46
CA GLY A 93 22.98 -16.99 30.09
C GLY A 93 21.86 -18.03 29.94
N THR A 94 20.65 -17.61 29.55
CA THR A 94 19.49 -18.51 29.37
C THR A 94 18.91 -18.39 27.96
N GLU A 95 18.13 -19.39 27.56
CA GLU A 95 17.47 -19.38 26.25
C GLU A 95 16.36 -18.32 26.20
N GLU A 96 15.61 -18.14 27.28
CA GLU A 96 14.56 -17.12 27.38
C GLU A 96 15.13 -15.71 27.18
N ALA A 97 16.31 -15.43 27.75
CA ALA A 97 17.00 -14.17 27.57
C ALA A 97 17.48 -13.99 26.12
N ARG A 98 17.96 -15.05 25.47
CA ARG A 98 18.33 -15.02 24.04
C ARG A 98 17.12 -14.77 23.15
N GLN A 99 16.00 -15.44 23.42
CA GLN A 99 14.74 -15.26 22.70
C GLN A 99 14.20 -13.85 22.84
N ALA A 100 14.29 -13.25 24.05
CA ALA A 100 13.91 -11.85 24.24
C ALA A 100 14.76 -10.89 23.37
N VAL A 101 16.07 -11.14 23.23
CA VAL A 101 16.95 -10.33 22.37
C VAL A 101 16.64 -10.54 20.89
N LEU A 102 16.29 -11.76 20.45
CA LEU A 102 15.85 -12.01 19.07
C LEU A 102 14.53 -11.29 18.76
N GLN A 103 13.56 -11.34 19.68
CA GLN A 103 12.30 -10.62 19.54
C GLN A 103 12.51 -9.10 19.45
N GLU A 104 13.37 -8.53 20.28
CA GLU A 104 13.73 -7.10 20.23
C GLU A 104 14.45 -6.76 18.91
N SER A 105 15.32 -7.65 18.43
CA SER A 105 16.02 -7.50 17.14
C SER A 105 15.05 -7.51 15.95
N SER A 106 14.05 -8.39 15.98
CA SER A 106 12.97 -8.42 14.99
C SER A 106 12.17 -7.11 14.99
N GLN A 107 11.75 -6.65 16.18
CA GLN A 107 11.00 -5.39 16.33
C GLN A 107 11.80 -4.18 15.85
N LEU A 108 13.11 -4.14 16.12
CA LEU A 108 14.01 -3.12 15.61
C LEU A 108 14.00 -3.08 14.07
N LEU A 109 14.18 -4.23 13.41
CA LEU A 109 14.14 -4.29 11.94
C LEU A 109 12.78 -3.86 11.39
N GLN A 110 11.68 -4.29 12.02
CA GLN A 110 10.33 -3.90 11.62
C GLN A 110 10.09 -2.39 11.76
N ALA A 111 10.74 -1.72 12.71
CA ALA A 111 10.63 -0.27 12.90
C ALA A 111 11.50 0.52 11.92
N VAL A 112 12.74 0.07 11.66
CA VAL A 112 13.73 0.86 10.90
C VAL A 112 13.66 0.60 9.40
N LEU A 113 13.43 -0.63 8.96
CA LEU A 113 13.44 -0.96 7.53
C LEU A 113 12.43 -0.15 6.71
N PRO A 114 11.17 0.07 7.14
CA PRO A 114 10.23 0.90 6.38
C PRO A 114 10.74 2.33 6.15
N ASP A 115 11.37 2.93 7.15
CA ASP A 115 11.93 4.28 7.03
C ASP A 115 13.15 4.30 6.10
N MET A 116 14.02 3.30 6.20
CA MET A 116 15.15 3.13 5.26
C MET A 116 14.64 2.99 3.82
N MET A 117 13.62 2.17 3.58
CA MET A 117 13.01 2.02 2.27
C MET A 117 12.41 3.34 1.76
N ARG A 118 11.75 4.12 2.64
CA ARG A 118 11.12 5.39 2.27
C ARG A 118 12.10 6.50 1.92
N CYS A 119 13.33 6.44 2.44
CA CYS A 119 14.38 7.35 2.01
C CYS A 119 14.65 7.26 0.49
N TRP A 120 14.33 6.13 -0.15
CA TRP A 120 14.50 5.96 -1.59
C TRP A 120 13.38 6.54 -2.43
N LEU A 121 12.23 6.94 -1.86
CA LEU A 121 11.08 7.39 -2.63
C LEU A 121 11.47 8.51 -3.59
N GLY A 122 11.01 8.39 -4.84
CA GLY A 122 11.39 9.33 -5.89
C GLY A 122 12.64 8.95 -6.68
N THR A 123 13.49 8.04 -6.17
CA THR A 123 14.70 7.60 -6.89
C THR A 123 14.29 6.97 -8.21
N PRO A 124 14.77 7.47 -9.37
CA PRO A 124 14.35 6.96 -10.67
C PRO A 124 14.63 5.47 -10.85
N TRP A 125 13.75 4.79 -11.59
CA TRP A 125 13.93 3.39 -11.97
C TRP A 125 14.67 3.27 -13.30
N ASP A 126 15.45 2.20 -13.44
CA ASP A 126 16.01 1.72 -14.70
C ASP A 126 16.24 0.22 -14.60
N PHE A 127 16.03 -0.52 -15.68
CA PHE A 127 16.23 -1.97 -15.69
C PHE A 127 17.68 -2.36 -15.35
N HIS A 128 18.65 -1.51 -15.72
CA HIS A 128 20.06 -1.67 -15.40
C HIS A 128 20.53 -0.74 -14.28
N GLY A 129 19.61 -0.10 -13.55
CA GLY A 129 19.94 0.84 -12.50
C GLY A 129 20.60 0.15 -11.31
N THR A 130 21.80 0.61 -10.93
CA THR A 130 22.60 0.02 -9.83
C THR A 130 23.06 1.04 -8.79
N CYS A 131 22.47 2.24 -8.74
CA CYS A 131 22.94 3.29 -7.80
C CYS A 131 22.95 2.78 -6.36
N ASP A 132 23.92 3.21 -5.58
CA ASP A 132 24.24 2.66 -4.25
C ASP A 132 23.67 3.49 -3.10
N GLY A 133 22.80 4.45 -3.39
CA GLY A 133 22.09 5.22 -2.38
C GLY A 133 20.91 6.01 -2.95
N PRO A 134 19.99 6.47 -2.09
CA PRO A 134 18.82 7.24 -2.50
C PRO A 134 19.17 8.45 -3.36
N GLY A 135 18.49 8.62 -4.49
CA GLY A 135 18.65 9.78 -5.37
C GLY A 135 19.99 9.89 -6.10
N LYS A 136 20.96 8.99 -5.90
CA LYS A 136 22.30 9.05 -6.52
C LYS A 136 22.35 8.60 -7.98
N GLY A 137 21.20 8.30 -8.58
CA GLY A 137 21.09 7.74 -9.92
C GLY A 137 19.82 6.94 -10.07
N LYS A 138 19.86 5.92 -10.92
CA LYS A 138 18.70 5.04 -11.15
C LYS A 138 18.90 3.67 -10.49
N ILE A 139 17.80 3.03 -10.06
CA ILE A 139 17.84 1.74 -9.38
C ILE A 139 16.78 0.74 -9.86
N ALA A 140 17.22 -0.48 -10.21
CA ALA A 140 16.31 -1.58 -10.54
C ALA A 140 15.70 -2.21 -9.28
N CYS A 141 14.64 -2.99 -9.44
CA CYS A 141 13.92 -3.60 -8.32
C CYS A 141 14.77 -4.54 -7.45
N GLY A 142 15.55 -5.43 -8.06
CA GLY A 142 16.48 -6.31 -7.35
C GLY A 142 17.61 -5.55 -6.66
N TYR A 143 18.11 -4.48 -7.29
CA TYR A 143 19.12 -3.62 -6.68
C TYR A 143 18.55 -2.81 -5.51
N PHE A 144 17.31 -2.32 -5.57
CA PHE A 144 16.67 -1.64 -4.46
C PHE A 144 16.55 -2.55 -3.22
N VAL A 145 16.04 -3.78 -3.42
CA VAL A 145 15.93 -4.77 -2.33
C VAL A 145 17.30 -5.13 -1.76
N SER A 146 18.25 -5.51 -2.62
CA SER A 146 19.57 -5.96 -2.18
C SER A 146 20.42 -4.87 -1.52
N THR A 147 20.33 -3.62 -2.00
CA THR A 147 21.03 -2.47 -1.38
C THR A 147 20.45 -2.19 -0.02
N THR A 148 19.13 -2.11 0.09
CA THR A 148 18.45 -1.85 1.36
C THR A 148 18.78 -2.91 2.42
N LEU A 149 18.79 -4.18 2.05
CA LEU A 149 19.14 -5.26 2.98
C LEU A 149 20.62 -5.28 3.35
N LYS A 150 21.52 -5.10 2.37
CA LYS A 150 22.96 -4.99 2.64
C LYS A 150 23.23 -3.86 3.63
N ASP A 151 22.68 -2.67 3.38
CA ASP A 151 22.92 -1.48 4.19
C ASP A 151 22.16 -1.52 5.53
N ALA A 152 21.15 -2.38 5.66
CA ALA A 152 20.52 -2.73 6.93
C ALA A 152 21.32 -3.77 7.75
N GLY A 153 22.52 -4.17 7.29
CA GLY A 153 23.42 -5.07 8.01
C GLY A 153 23.25 -6.55 7.69
N PHE A 154 22.44 -6.93 6.69
CA PHE A 154 22.43 -8.30 6.19
C PHE A 154 23.71 -8.55 5.38
N LYS A 155 24.55 -9.47 5.84
CA LYS A 155 25.84 -9.78 5.19
C LYS A 155 25.63 -10.63 3.93
N VAL A 156 25.24 -9.97 2.85
CA VAL A 156 24.92 -10.55 1.55
C VAL A 156 25.66 -9.86 0.41
N ASP A 157 25.94 -10.59 -0.67
CA ASP A 157 26.46 -10.01 -1.92
C ASP A 157 25.32 -9.32 -2.67
N ARG A 158 25.36 -7.99 -2.70
CA ARG A 158 24.36 -7.14 -3.36
C ARG A 158 24.14 -7.50 -4.82
N TYR A 159 25.22 -7.67 -5.59
CA TYR A 159 25.15 -7.86 -7.03
C TYR A 159 24.60 -9.25 -7.36
N LYS A 160 25.12 -10.29 -6.70
CA LYS A 160 24.61 -11.64 -6.88
C LYS A 160 23.14 -11.72 -6.51
N LEU A 161 22.75 -11.13 -5.38
CA LEU A 161 21.36 -11.14 -4.93
C LEU A 161 20.43 -10.41 -5.91
N ALA A 162 20.80 -9.20 -6.35
CA ALA A 162 19.97 -8.38 -7.24
C ALA A 162 19.65 -9.06 -8.58
N GLN A 163 20.53 -9.94 -9.04
CA GLN A 163 20.44 -10.63 -10.33
C GLN A 163 19.68 -11.96 -10.25
N GLN A 164 19.30 -12.40 -9.04
CA GLN A 164 18.54 -13.63 -8.86
C GLN A 164 17.07 -13.47 -9.29
N PRO A 165 16.42 -14.58 -9.71
CA PRO A 165 14.96 -14.65 -9.76
C PRO A 165 14.33 -14.24 -8.42
N SER A 166 13.16 -13.60 -8.47
CA SER A 166 12.52 -13.00 -7.29
C SER A 166 12.32 -14.01 -6.14
N GLN A 167 11.96 -15.25 -6.43
CA GLN A 167 11.87 -16.32 -5.43
C GLN A 167 13.23 -16.67 -4.80
N ASN A 168 14.32 -16.69 -5.56
CA ASN A 168 15.66 -17.00 -5.06
C ASN A 168 16.18 -15.89 -4.13
N ILE A 169 15.81 -14.63 -4.39
CA ILE A 169 16.06 -13.52 -3.46
C ILE A 169 15.45 -13.84 -2.10
N ILE A 170 14.19 -14.27 -2.05
CA ILE A 170 13.50 -14.59 -0.80
C ILE A 170 14.14 -15.80 -0.10
N ARG A 171 14.47 -16.85 -0.86
CA ARG A 171 15.13 -18.08 -0.34
C ARG A 171 16.51 -17.84 0.26
N THR A 172 17.14 -16.71 -0.04
CA THR A 172 18.41 -16.32 0.59
C THR A 172 18.22 -16.04 2.09
N PHE A 173 17.03 -15.56 2.49
CA PHE A 173 16.78 -15.07 3.84
C PHE A 173 15.71 -15.85 4.61
N VAL A 174 14.80 -16.54 3.92
CA VAL A 174 13.63 -17.19 4.51
C VAL A 174 13.67 -18.67 4.16
N ASP A 175 13.42 -19.54 5.14
CA ASP A 175 13.41 -20.98 4.90
C ASP A 175 12.32 -21.37 3.89
N LYS A 176 12.61 -22.37 3.05
CA LYS A 176 11.68 -22.79 1.99
C LYS A 176 10.32 -23.22 2.56
N SER A 177 10.27 -23.81 3.75
CA SER A 177 9.01 -24.23 4.40
C SER A 177 8.14 -23.06 4.87
N ARG A 178 8.71 -21.86 4.97
CA ARG A 178 8.04 -20.63 5.43
C ARG A 178 7.70 -19.67 4.29
N ILE A 179 8.14 -19.98 3.07
CA ILE A 179 7.79 -19.24 1.86
C ILE A 179 6.40 -19.67 1.39
N GLN A 180 5.53 -18.70 1.12
CA GLN A 180 4.21 -18.94 0.54
C GLN A 180 4.20 -18.56 -0.93
N ILE A 181 3.98 -19.56 -1.80
CA ILE A 181 3.86 -19.39 -3.25
C ILE A 181 2.38 -19.45 -3.63
N ARG A 182 1.93 -18.45 -4.40
CA ARG A 182 0.56 -18.30 -4.88
C ARG A 182 0.60 -18.00 -6.38
N ALA A 183 0.42 -19.05 -7.19
CA ALA A 183 0.28 -18.95 -8.63
C ALA A 183 -1.21 -18.96 -9.00
N GLY A 184 -1.65 -18.02 -9.84
CA GLY A 184 -3.04 -17.91 -10.31
C GLY A 184 -4.05 -17.39 -9.27
N MET A 185 -3.60 -17.05 -8.05
CA MET A 185 -4.48 -16.49 -7.02
C MET A 185 -4.91 -15.06 -7.39
N GLY A 186 -6.22 -14.78 -7.23
CA GLY A 186 -6.77 -13.45 -7.43
C GLY A 186 -6.18 -12.42 -6.46
N TYR A 187 -6.11 -11.15 -6.88
CA TYR A 187 -5.48 -10.10 -6.07
C TYR A 187 -6.17 -9.90 -4.71
N TYR A 188 -7.50 -9.88 -4.68
CA TYR A 188 -8.25 -9.68 -3.45
C TYR A 188 -8.17 -10.89 -2.50
N ASP A 189 -8.09 -12.11 -3.04
CA ASP A 189 -7.82 -13.31 -2.23
C ASP A 189 -6.42 -13.25 -1.62
N PHE A 190 -5.44 -12.78 -2.39
CA PHE A 190 -4.09 -12.53 -1.89
C PHE A 190 -4.09 -11.48 -0.77
N LEU A 191 -4.81 -10.37 -0.90
CA LEU A 191 -4.93 -9.37 0.17
C LEU A 191 -5.64 -9.91 1.42
N THR A 192 -6.70 -10.69 1.26
CA THR A 192 -7.39 -11.35 2.37
C THR A 192 -6.44 -12.29 3.11
N MET A 193 -5.65 -13.08 2.38
CA MET A 193 -4.62 -13.94 2.97
C MET A 193 -3.55 -13.12 3.70
N MET A 194 -3.05 -12.02 3.11
CA MET A 194 -2.07 -11.13 3.75
C MET A 194 -2.57 -10.59 5.09
N LYS A 195 -3.86 -10.22 5.18
CA LYS A 195 -4.48 -9.68 6.40
C LYS A 195 -4.52 -10.67 7.56
N GLU A 196 -4.40 -11.97 7.30
CA GLU A 196 -4.30 -13.00 8.35
C GLU A 196 -2.85 -13.26 8.80
N LEU A 197 -1.86 -12.71 8.09
CA LEU A 197 -0.46 -12.92 8.43
C LEU A 197 -0.03 -12.03 9.61
N PRO A 198 1.01 -12.43 10.37
CA PRO A 198 1.53 -11.61 11.44
C PRO A 198 2.10 -10.28 10.93
N LYS A 199 2.33 -9.36 11.85
CA LYS A 199 3.10 -8.13 11.59
C LYS A 199 4.50 -8.51 11.09
N GLY A 200 5.05 -7.73 10.15
CA GLY A 200 6.44 -7.88 9.74
C GLY A 200 6.79 -7.23 8.42
N ILE A 201 8.06 -7.41 8.04
CA ILE A 201 8.58 -7.02 6.74
C ILE A 201 8.66 -8.26 5.86
N TYR A 202 7.90 -8.25 4.79
CA TYR A 202 7.84 -9.34 3.84
C TYR A 202 8.65 -8.98 2.60
N LEU A 203 9.46 -9.92 2.13
CA LEU A 203 9.94 -9.89 0.76
C LEU A 203 8.83 -10.45 -0.13
N VAL A 204 8.51 -9.75 -1.21
CA VAL A 204 7.54 -10.21 -2.21
C VAL A 204 8.21 -10.32 -3.58
N GLY A 205 8.10 -11.50 -4.18
CA GLY A 205 8.53 -11.79 -5.52
C GLY A 205 7.33 -11.98 -6.44
N LEU A 206 7.42 -11.39 -7.62
CA LEU A 206 6.41 -11.39 -8.67
C LEU A 206 6.97 -12.03 -9.94
N ASP A 207 6.17 -12.10 -11.01
CA ASP A 207 6.57 -12.70 -12.30
C ASP A 207 7.90 -12.15 -12.85
N LYS A 208 8.09 -10.83 -12.76
CA LYS A 208 9.28 -10.12 -13.27
C LYS A 208 9.74 -9.00 -12.35
N HIS A 209 9.38 -9.07 -11.08
CA HIS A 209 9.52 -7.95 -10.16
C HIS A 209 9.73 -8.42 -8.71
N VAL A 210 10.28 -7.55 -7.86
CA VAL A 210 10.52 -7.83 -6.44
C VAL A 210 10.38 -6.53 -5.65
N GLY A 211 9.97 -6.63 -4.39
CA GLY A 211 9.88 -5.51 -3.49
C GLY A 211 9.63 -5.94 -2.05
N PHE A 212 9.20 -4.99 -1.23
CA PHE A 212 8.86 -5.20 0.16
C PHE A 212 7.36 -5.01 0.38
N ILE A 213 6.77 -5.83 1.24
CA ILE A 213 5.47 -5.56 1.84
C ILE A 213 5.70 -5.26 3.32
N VAL A 214 5.29 -4.06 3.76
CA VAL A 214 5.21 -3.71 5.18
C VAL A 214 3.80 -4.06 5.65
N HIS A 215 3.70 -4.95 6.63
CA HIS A 215 2.44 -5.41 7.19
C HIS A 215 2.38 -5.09 8.69
N GLU A 216 1.38 -4.30 9.10
CA GLU A 216 1.23 -3.86 10.50
C GLU A 216 0.50 -4.87 11.41
N GLY A 217 0.17 -6.05 10.89
CA GLY A 217 -0.48 -7.13 11.62
C GLY A 217 -1.92 -7.36 11.19
N LYS A 218 -2.61 -8.24 11.91
CA LYS A 218 -3.91 -8.75 11.51
C LYS A 218 -4.93 -7.63 11.24
N ASP A 219 -5.71 -7.80 10.18
CA ASP A 219 -6.75 -6.86 9.71
C ASP A 219 -6.22 -5.47 9.29
N LYS A 220 -4.90 -5.28 9.16
CA LYS A 220 -4.29 -4.04 8.70
C LYS A 220 -4.04 -4.08 7.20
N SER A 221 -4.04 -2.90 6.58
CA SER A 221 -3.66 -2.78 5.18
C SER A 221 -2.16 -2.98 5.00
N ILE A 222 -1.77 -3.53 3.86
CA ILE A 222 -0.37 -3.61 3.46
C ILE A 222 0.11 -2.28 2.84
N ARG A 223 1.42 -2.05 2.91
CA ARG A 223 2.14 -1.08 2.07
C ARG A 223 3.13 -1.83 1.18
N PHE A 224 3.13 -1.56 -0.12
CA PHE A 224 4.04 -2.18 -1.08
C PHE A 224 5.11 -1.18 -1.51
N ILE A 225 6.35 -1.39 -1.05
CA ILE A 225 7.47 -0.49 -1.32
C ILE A 225 8.43 -1.15 -2.29
N HIS A 226 8.64 -0.53 -3.46
CA HIS A 226 9.45 -1.11 -4.52
C HIS A 226 9.97 -0.06 -5.50
N SER A 227 11.02 -0.40 -6.26
CA SER A 227 11.43 0.38 -7.43
C SER A 227 10.55 0.02 -8.64
N SER A 228 9.63 0.90 -9.04
CA SER A 228 8.63 0.62 -10.06
C SER A 228 9.17 0.75 -11.47
N GLY A 229 9.15 -0.36 -12.22
CA GLY A 229 9.38 -0.37 -13.68
C GLY A 229 8.13 0.00 -14.50
N ARG A 230 7.12 0.56 -13.84
CA ARG A 230 5.91 1.13 -14.45
C ARG A 230 5.81 2.58 -14.01
N THR A 231 4.99 3.38 -14.69
CA THR A 231 4.68 4.75 -14.26
C THR A 231 4.42 4.78 -12.75
N PRO A 232 5.13 5.61 -11.96
CA PRO A 232 5.94 6.76 -12.39
C PRO A 232 7.45 6.53 -12.63
N TYR A 233 7.91 5.29 -12.81
CA TYR A 233 9.31 4.92 -13.07
C TYR A 233 10.30 5.38 -11.99
N ARG A 234 9.97 5.07 -10.73
CA ARG A 234 10.76 5.41 -9.54
C ARG A 234 10.42 4.47 -8.38
N VAL A 235 11.17 4.60 -7.28
CA VAL A 235 10.78 4.00 -6.01
C VAL A 235 9.50 4.64 -5.47
N VAL A 236 8.54 3.81 -5.10
CA VAL A 236 7.19 4.16 -4.64
C VAL A 236 6.82 3.36 -3.40
N ASP A 237 5.90 3.89 -2.59
CA ASP A 237 5.25 3.23 -1.45
C ASP A 237 3.74 3.24 -1.73
N GLU A 238 3.23 2.14 -2.26
CA GLU A 238 1.85 2.00 -2.76
C GLU A 238 0.92 1.37 -1.70
N THR A 239 -0.30 1.86 -1.62
CA THR A 239 -1.40 1.23 -0.87
C THR A 239 -2.03 0.06 -1.65
N GLU A 240 -2.94 -0.70 -1.02
CA GLU A 240 -3.64 -1.83 -1.68
C GLU A 240 -4.29 -1.48 -3.03
N PRO A 241 -4.99 -0.34 -3.21
CA PRO A 241 -5.57 0.02 -4.50
C PRO A 241 -4.52 0.45 -5.54
N GLU A 242 -3.40 1.03 -5.09
CA GLU A 242 -2.33 1.59 -5.93
C GLU A 242 -1.33 0.53 -6.38
N ALA A 243 -1.24 -0.61 -5.70
CA ALA A 243 -0.26 -1.66 -5.94
C ALA A 243 -0.51 -2.46 -7.23
N ILE A 244 -0.45 -1.79 -8.38
CA ILE A 244 -0.76 -2.31 -9.72
C ILE A 244 0.15 -3.48 -10.08
N SER A 245 1.45 -3.37 -9.80
CA SER A 245 2.40 -4.45 -10.09
C SER A 245 2.05 -5.72 -9.30
N LEU A 246 1.63 -5.56 -8.05
CA LEU A 246 1.15 -6.66 -7.22
C LEU A 246 -0.18 -7.21 -7.72
N LYS A 247 -1.12 -6.35 -8.13
CA LYS A 247 -2.45 -6.72 -8.63
C LYS A 247 -2.42 -7.57 -9.91
N TYR A 248 -1.56 -7.23 -10.86
CA TYR A 248 -1.50 -7.91 -12.16
C TYR A 248 -0.48 -9.04 -12.25
N SER A 249 0.24 -9.34 -11.16
CA SER A 249 1.11 -10.51 -11.11
C SER A 249 0.29 -11.80 -11.04
N ASN A 250 0.57 -12.77 -11.89
CA ASN A 250 -0.01 -14.10 -11.81
C ASN A 250 0.74 -14.98 -10.81
N TYR A 251 2.00 -14.65 -10.54
CA TYR A 251 2.84 -15.33 -9.58
C TYR A 251 3.13 -14.39 -8.41
N ARG A 252 2.81 -14.79 -7.18
CA ARG A 252 3.20 -14.06 -5.96
C ARG A 252 3.86 -15.03 -4.99
N VAL A 253 5.08 -14.72 -4.60
CA VAL A 253 5.81 -15.45 -3.57
C VAL A 253 6.17 -14.49 -2.44
N ILE A 254 5.91 -14.89 -1.20
CA ILE A 254 6.20 -14.06 -0.02
C ILE A 254 6.97 -14.84 1.03
N GLY A 255 7.82 -14.14 1.77
CA GLY A 255 8.47 -14.64 2.98
C GLY A 255 8.65 -13.51 3.99
N ASN A 256 8.31 -13.74 5.25
CA ASN A 256 8.48 -12.74 6.32
C ASN A 256 9.94 -12.74 6.77
N LEU A 257 10.69 -11.72 6.35
CA LEU A 257 12.11 -11.54 6.65
C LEU A 257 12.37 -11.40 8.17
N THR A 258 11.38 -10.87 8.89
CA THR A 258 11.52 -10.50 10.30
C THR A 258 10.88 -11.50 11.27
N ALA A 259 10.27 -12.58 10.79
CA ALA A 259 9.58 -13.53 11.67
C ALA A 259 10.43 -14.71 12.15
N GLU A 260 11.54 -15.01 11.47
CA GLU A 260 12.33 -16.21 11.76
C GLU A 260 13.55 -15.92 12.64
N ASP A 261 13.58 -16.59 13.80
CA ASP A 261 14.69 -16.50 14.76
C ASP A 261 16.04 -16.80 14.13
N ASP A 262 16.13 -17.80 13.24
CA ASP A 262 17.39 -18.14 12.57
C ASP A 262 17.89 -17.01 11.66
N THR A 263 16.98 -16.35 10.93
CA THR A 263 17.30 -15.21 10.07
C THR A 263 17.72 -14.01 10.92
N ILE A 264 16.96 -13.71 11.98
CA ILE A 264 17.27 -12.63 12.92
C ILE A 264 18.61 -12.89 13.62
N LYS A 265 18.86 -14.12 14.06
CA LYS A 265 20.11 -14.53 14.71
C LYS A 265 21.29 -14.40 13.76
N LYS A 266 21.17 -14.83 12.50
CA LYS A 266 22.23 -14.65 11.49
C LYS A 266 22.55 -13.18 11.28
N TRP A 267 21.53 -12.33 11.11
CA TRP A 267 21.69 -10.87 11.00
C TRP A 267 22.36 -10.28 12.24
N LEU A 268 21.86 -10.63 13.42
CA LEU A 268 22.34 -10.15 14.71
C LEU A 268 23.81 -10.52 14.96
N LEU A 269 24.20 -11.74 14.58
CA LEU A 269 25.56 -12.26 14.72
C LEU A 269 26.49 -11.92 13.54
N ASN A 270 26.03 -11.10 12.58
CA ASN A 270 26.78 -10.73 11.38
C ASN A 270 27.24 -11.94 10.53
N GLN A 271 26.42 -12.99 10.48
CA GLN A 271 26.68 -14.18 9.69
C GLN A 271 26.30 -13.95 8.23
N SER A 272 26.99 -14.64 7.31
CA SER A 272 26.76 -14.47 5.88
C SER A 272 25.46 -15.13 5.44
N PHE A 273 24.77 -14.47 4.51
CA PHE A 273 23.66 -15.01 3.74
C PHE A 273 24.16 -15.37 2.33
N PRO A 274 24.56 -16.62 2.08
CA PRO A 274 25.09 -17.02 0.79
C PRO A 274 23.98 -16.98 -0.27
N VAL A 275 24.26 -16.31 -1.39
CA VAL A 275 23.40 -16.32 -2.57
C VAL A 275 23.80 -17.53 -3.40
N THR A 276 22.97 -18.57 -3.41
CA THR A 276 23.17 -19.73 -4.27
C THR A 276 22.95 -19.30 -5.73
N GLN A 277 23.90 -19.66 -6.60
CA GLN A 277 23.78 -19.44 -8.05
C GLN A 277 22.83 -20.46 -8.68
#